data_AF-A0A8T2H3F0-F1
#
_entry.id   AF-A0A8T2H3F0-F1
#
_cell.length_a   1.000
_cell.length_b   1.000
_cell.length_c   1.000
_cell.angle_alpha   90.00
_cell.angle_beta   90.00
_cell.angle_gamma   90.00
#
_symmetry.space_group_name_H-M   'P 1'
#
loop_
_entity.id
_entity.type
_entity.pdbx_description
1 polymer ?
#
loop_
_entity_poly.entity_id
_entity_poly.type
_entity_poly.pdbx_seq_one_letter_code
_entity_poly.pdbx_strand_id
1 'polypeptide(L)' 'MGQRSWNSCKTFAVMGLVFSAAECIVEKARAKHDTVNTAIAGCVTGGSMSARGGPKAACIGCAGFATFSVLIEKFFDRHT' A
#
# COMPACT_ATOMS: atom_id res chain seq x y z
N MET A 1 -15.70 -17.66 18.62
CA MET A 1 -14.77 -16.54 18.91
C MET A 1 -13.63 -16.35 17.89
N GLY A 2 -13.53 -17.09 16.77
CA GLY A 2 -12.44 -16.92 15.79
C GLY A 2 -12.73 -16.05 14.55
N GLN A 3 -14.00 -15.81 14.20
CA GLN A 3 -14.36 -15.15 12.93
C GLN A 3 -13.76 -13.75 12.74
N ARG A 4 -13.70 -12.93 13.80
CA ARG A 4 -13.12 -11.58 13.71
C ARG A 4 -11.62 -11.62 13.34
N SER A 5 -10.87 -12.54 13.94
CA SER A 5 -9.45 -12.72 13.64
C SER A 5 -9.23 -13.18 12.19
N TRP A 6 -10.05 -14.13 11.73
CA TRP A 6 -9.98 -14.63 10.35
C TRP A 6 -10.27 -13.54 9.31
N ASN A 7 -11.27 -12.69 9.56
CA ASN A 7 -11.59 -11.56 8.70
C ASN A 7 -10.46 -10.51 8.66
N SER A 8 -9.84 -10.20 9.80
CA SER A 8 -8.69 -9.29 9.85
C SER A 8 -7.49 -9.86 9.09
N CYS A 9 -7.15 -11.14 9.32
CA CYS A 9 -6.06 -11.83 8.62
C CYS A 9 -6.26 -11.77 7.10
N LYS A 10 -7.46 -12.06 6.61
CA LYS A 10 -7.79 -11.97 5.18
C LYS A 10 -7.56 -10.56 4.62
N THR A 11 -7.88 -9.52 5.39
CA THR A 11 -7.73 -8.12 4.97
C THR A 11 -6.25 -7.73 4.89
N PHE A 12 -5.44 -8.13 5.87
CA PHE A 12 -3.99 -7.90 5.84
C PHE A 12 -3.28 -8.69 4.75
N ALA A 13 -3.68 -9.94 4.52
CA ALA A 13 -3.13 -10.75 3.43
C ALA A 13 -3.40 -10.10 2.07
N VAL A 14 -4.60 -9.57 1.85
CA VAL A 14 -4.94 -8.85 0.61
C VAL A 14 -4.17 -7.54 0.49
N MET A 15 -4.11 -6.73 1.56
CA MET A 15 -3.26 -5.51 1.62
C MET A 15 -1.83 -5.80 1.15
N GLY A 16 -1.18 -6.79 1.77
CA GLY A 16 0.22 -7.14 1.50
C GLY A 16 0.42 -7.65 0.08
N LEU A 17 -0.47 -8.50 -0.42
CA LEU A 17 -0.41 -9.02 -1.79
C LEU A 17 -0.50 -7.88 -2.81
N VAL A 18 -1.48 -6.98 -2.65
CA VAL A 18 -1.66 -5.84 -3.58
C VAL A 18 -0.46 -4.91 -3.54
N PHE A 19 0.08 -4.64 -2.36
CA PHE A 19 1.27 -3.79 -2.21
C PHE A 19 2.49 -4.39 -2.92
N SER A 20 2.83 -5.65 -2.66
CA SER A 20 3.98 -6.32 -3.30
C SER A 20 3.79 -6.50 -4.81
N ALA A 21 2.57 -6.77 -5.27
CA ALA A 21 2.28 -6.86 -6.69
C ALA A 21 2.42 -5.51 -7.39
N ALA A 22 1.92 -4.43 -6.76
CA ALA A 22 2.04 -3.08 -7.30
C ALA A 22 3.51 -2.64 -7.36
N GLU A 23 4.27 -2.86 -6.28
CA GLU A 23 5.72 -2.61 -6.25
C GLU A 23 6.43 -3.30 -7.42
N CYS A 24 6.23 -4.61 -7.58
CA CYS A 24 6.86 -5.42 -8.62
C CYS A 24 6.49 -4.97 -10.04
N ILE A 25 5.23 -4.57 -10.29
CA ILE A 25 4.80 -4.09 -11.60
C ILE A 25 5.43 -2.73 -11.91
N VAL A 26 5.44 -1.80 -10.95
CA VAL A 26 5.99 -0.45 -11.17
C VAL A 26 7.50 -0.51 -11.30
N GLU A 27 8.17 -1.40 -10.56
CA GLU A 27 9.61 -1.63 -10.67
C GLU A 27 9.97 -2.22 -12.04
N LYS A 28 9.21 -3.22 -12.53
CA LYS A 28 9.37 -3.74 -13.89
C LYS A 28 9.17 -2.66 -14.96
N ALA A 29 8.26 -1.71 -14.75
CA ALA A 29 8.00 -0.64 -15.70
C ALA A 29 9.07 0.46 -15.70
N ARG A 30 9.67 0.76 -14.55
CA ARG A 30 10.64 1.87 -14.38
C ARG A 30 12.10 1.44 -14.27
N ALA A 31 12.35 0.14 -14.08
CA ALA A 31 13.67 -0.46 -13.87
C ALA A 31 14.50 0.23 -12.76
N LYS A 32 13.81 0.83 -11.78
CA LYS A 32 14.40 1.50 -10.62
C LYS A 32 13.54 1.26 -9.39
N HIS A 33 14.19 0.97 -8.27
CA HIS A 33 13.58 0.93 -6.95
C HIS A 33 13.83 2.28 -6.27
N ASP A 34 12.82 3.16 -6.34
CA ASP A 34 12.86 4.50 -5.74
C ASP A 34 11.67 4.68 -4.80
N THR A 35 11.75 5.60 -3.84
CA THR A 35 10.67 5.93 -2.90
C THR A 35 9.34 6.32 -3.58
N VAL A 36 9.41 6.76 -4.84
CA VAL A 36 8.23 7.09 -5.67
C VAL A 36 7.47 5.82 -6.08
N ASN A 37 8.16 4.70 -6.29
CA ASN A 37 7.55 3.39 -6.58
C ASN A 37 6.69 2.95 -5.40
N THR A 38 7.28 3.01 -4.21
CA THR A 38 6.66 2.68 -2.91
C THR A 38 5.49 3.60 -2.59
N ALA A 39 5.60 4.89 -2.92
CA ALA A 39 4.49 5.83 -2.80
C ALA A 39 3.32 5.45 -3.72
N ILE A 40 3.59 5.11 -4.99
CA ILE A 40 2.56 4.71 -5.97
C ILE A 40 1.93 3.39 -5.55
N ALA A 41 2.72 2.39 -5.15
CA ALA A 41 2.22 1.11 -4.67
C ALA A 41 1.36 1.26 -3.41
N GLY A 42 1.78 2.11 -2.47
CA GLY A 42 0.99 2.50 -1.30
C GLY A 42 -0.33 3.15 -1.71
N CYS A 43 -0.30 4.10 -2.64
CA CYS A 43 -1.50 4.79 -3.11
C CYS A 43 -2.49 3.85 -3.83
N VAL A 44 -1.99 2.95 -4.68
CA VAL A 44 -2.80 1.93 -5.39
C VAL A 44 -3.42 0.95 -4.40
N THR A 45 -2.65 0.50 -3.40
CA THR A 45 -3.15 -0.40 -2.35
C THR A 45 -4.23 0.27 -1.49
N GLY A 46 -3.95 1.49 -0.98
CA GLY A 46 -4.90 2.24 -0.15
C GLY A 46 -6.16 2.68 -0.91
N GLY A 47 -5.99 3.07 -2.18
CA GLY A 47 -7.07 3.46 -3.07
C GLY A 47 -7.96 2.29 -3.47
N SER A 48 -7.37 1.13 -3.82
CA SER A 48 -8.13 -0.07 -4.19
C SER A 48 -8.96 -0.62 -3.03
N MET A 49 -8.44 -0.59 -1.81
CA MET A 49 -9.17 -1.07 -0.64
C MET A 49 -10.25 -0.10 -0.16
N SER A 50 -10.04 1.21 -0.35
CA SER A 50 -11.05 2.23 -0.03
C SER A 50 -12.03 2.51 -1.17
N ALA A 51 -11.87 1.87 -2.34
CA ALA A 51 -12.70 2.10 -3.52
C ALA A 51 -14.20 1.87 -3.25
N ARG A 52 -14.54 0.92 -2.38
CA ARG A 52 -15.93 0.62 -2.00
C ARG A 52 -16.57 1.73 -1.15
N GLY A 53 -15.77 2.60 -0.54
CA GLY A 53 -16.22 3.77 0.22
C GLY A 53 -16.48 5.02 -0.64
N GLY A 54 -16.34 4.91 -1.96
CA GLY A 54 -16.50 6.01 -2.91
C GLY A 54 -15.21 6.79 -3.20
N PRO A 55 -15.27 7.77 -4.12
CA PRO A 55 -14.08 8.44 -4.64
C PRO A 55 -13.33 9.26 -3.58
N LYS A 56 -14.06 9.90 -2.65
CA LYS A 56 -13.45 10.65 -1.54
C LYS A 56 -12.68 9.73 -0.59
N ALA A 57 -13.24 8.57 -0.26
CA ALA A 57 -12.58 7.57 0.57
C ALA A 57 -11.35 6.98 -0.13
N ALA A 58 -11.44 6.74 -1.45
CA ALA A 58 -10.31 6.30 -2.25
C ALA A 58 -9.16 7.33 -2.26
N CYS A 59 -9.46 8.63 -2.41
CA CYS A 59 -8.45 9.69 -2.35
C CYS A 59 -7.77 9.77 -0.97
N ILE A 60 -8.55 9.71 0.11
CA ILE A 60 -8.01 9.72 1.48
C ILE A 60 -7.17 8.47 1.74
N GLY A 61 -7.65 7.29 1.32
CA GLY A 61 -6.93 6.03 1.43
C GLY A 61 -5.62 6.04 0.63
N CYS A 62 -5.64 6.54 -0.61
CA CYS A 62 -4.45 6.71 -1.44
C CYS A 62 -3.43 7.62 -0.74
N ALA A 63 -3.85 8.82 -0.33
CA ALA A 63 -2.98 9.78 0.32
C ALA A 63 -2.40 9.25 1.64
N GLY A 64 -3.22 8.59 2.46
CA GLY A 64 -2.79 8.01 3.73
C GLY A 64 -1.75 6.91 3.55
N PHE A 65 -2.03 5.92 2.70
CA PHE A 65 -1.11 4.80 2.45
C PHE A 65 0.16 5.24 1.71
N ALA A 66 0.06 6.16 0.75
CA ALA A 66 1.24 6.72 0.08
C ALA A 66 2.16 7.45 1.07
N THR A 67 1.60 8.31 1.92
CA THR A 67 2.38 9.06 2.91
C THR A 67 3.03 8.13 3.93
N PHE A 68 2.28 7.14 4.42
CA PHE A 68 2.79 6.15 5.37
C PHE A 68 3.94 5.31 4.79
N SER A 69 3.78 4.81 3.55
CA SER A 69 4.82 4.03 2.88
C SER A 69 6.10 4.83 2.65
N VAL A 70 6.00 6.11 2.24
CA VAL A 70 7.16 7.00 2.08
C VAL A 70 7.87 7.26 3.43
N LEU A 71 7.09 7.45 4.50
CA LEU A 71 7.65 7.67 5.83
C LEU A 71 8.40 6.44 6.34
N ILE A 72 7.85 5.24 6.16
CA ILE A 72 8.54 4.00 6.54
C ILE A 72 9.82 3.82 5.74
N GLU A 73 9.78 4.02 4.42
CA GLU A 73 10.98 3.88 3.58
C GLU A 73 12.08 4.84 4.03
N LYS A 74 11.73 6.11 4.31
CA LYS A 74 12.68 7.08 4.85
C LYS A 74 13.18 6.73 6.24
N PHE A 75 12.34 6.13 7.07
CA PHE A 75 12.75 5.66 8.39
C PHE A 75 13.74 4.51 8.27
N PHE A 76 13.50 3.56 7.36
CA PHE A 76 14.36 2.40 7.13
C PHE A 76 15.70 2.79 6.51
N ASP A 77 15.70 3.72 5.55
CA ASP A 77 16.90 4.32 4.94
C ASP A 77 17.76 5.09 5.96
N ARG A 78 17.13 5.71 6.98
CA ARG A 78 17.86 6.42 8.04
C ARG A 78 18.43 5.52 9.13
N HIS A 79 17.92 4.31 9.27
CA HIS A 79 18.31 3.35 10.31
C HIS A 79 19.15 2.17 9.78
N THR A 80 19.56 2.20 8.51
CA THR A 80 20.53 1.29 7.89
C THR A 80 21.79 2.06 7.53
#